data_AF-A0A1N5WSE1-F1
#
_entry.id   AF-A0A1N5WSE1-F1
#
_cell.length_a   1.000
_cell.length_b   1.000
_cell.length_c   1.000
_cell.angle_alpha   90.00
_cell.angle_beta   90.00
_cell.angle_gamma   90.00
#
_symmetry.space_group_name_H-M   'P 1'
#
loop_
_entity.id
_entity.type
_entity.pdbx_description
1 polymer ?
#
loop_
_entity_poly.entity_id
_entity_poly.type
_entity_poly.pdbx_seq_one_letter_code
_entity_poly.pdbx_strand_id
1 'polypeptide(L)'
;MVSRMKNGDTPQRLTHDTTQYVILLILTLFIGWFLGIERVLVPAMANDIYHISSYLYILSFLAAFGFTKSVLNLVSGKISDDIGRKKLLLIGWLVAIPVPFIFYFSTSWNMIVLANIGVGVNQAFAWTMTVTAGLDLSRSTSRGLTVGLNEAAGYIGQATAGIITGYMAASYGLRGASFLFGIVVVIVAIGTTALTIRETVGFTKSEELGINQAGSSVSFIKMFTDTSWSNRLLFSYSQAGLFEKFVDVVFWGLMPLYLLSLHFSLFTIAVLVGIYQITWGVVQIITGRLSDHIDRNVLIITGFWIDSTAMVGFVFFHGIVIIALLSFLAGLGMAFLYPVLIAAVNDKVKPSERGTRLGIYRLWRDSGYGFGAIFVGILASGLNVRDVFIGVASLMAISGGIVMVVCWINHHKSLVP
;
A
#
# COMPACT_ATOMS: atom_id res chain seq x y z
N MET A 1 22.36 49.95 11.12
CA MET A 1 22.65 49.19 12.36
C MET A 1 22.47 47.71 12.03
N VAL A 2 23.51 47.13 11.42
CA VAL A 2 23.52 45.74 10.94
C VAL A 2 24.03 44.88 12.10
N SER A 3 23.13 44.18 12.76
CA SER A 3 23.46 43.23 13.82
C SER A 3 23.85 41.90 13.16
N ARG A 4 25.13 41.55 13.31
CA ARG A 4 25.75 40.26 12.95
C ARG A 4 24.96 39.12 13.61
N MET A 5 24.23 38.35 12.81
CA MET A 5 23.88 36.99 13.21
C MET A 5 25.15 36.14 13.18
N LYS A 6 25.43 35.50 14.32
CA LYS A 6 26.55 34.59 14.51
C LYS A 6 26.50 33.47 13.47
N ASN A 7 27.56 33.36 12.68
CA ASN A 7 27.92 32.13 11.96
C ASN A 7 28.00 30.99 12.99
N GLY A 8 27.05 30.06 12.96
CA GLY A 8 26.99 28.93 13.89
C GLY A 8 25.97 27.86 13.50
N ASP A 9 24.79 28.27 12.99
CA ASP A 9 23.73 27.32 12.61
C ASP A 9 23.47 27.35 11.10
N THR A 10 24.45 26.95 10.31
CA THR A 10 24.10 26.26 9.05
C THR A 10 23.26 25.04 9.44
N PRO A 11 22.12 24.74 8.80
CA PRO A 11 21.45 23.47 9.00
C PRO A 11 22.43 22.38 8.55
N GLN A 12 23.19 21.87 9.51
CA GLN A 12 24.10 20.76 9.32
C GLN A 12 23.27 19.68 8.67
N ARG A 13 23.66 19.32 7.44
CA ARG A 13 23.26 18.06 6.83
C ARG A 13 23.42 16.99 7.91
N LEU A 14 22.32 16.48 8.46
CA LEU A 14 22.25 15.17 9.10
C LEU A 14 22.36 14.12 7.99
N THR A 15 23.39 14.23 7.15
CA THR A 15 23.81 13.16 6.27
C THR A 15 24.42 12.10 7.18
N HIS A 16 23.65 11.04 7.36
CA HIS A 16 23.95 9.82 8.13
C HIS A 16 23.45 9.82 9.58
N ASP A 17 22.17 10.09 9.77
CA ASP A 17 21.47 9.47 10.90
C ASP A 17 20.90 8.11 10.46
N THR A 18 21.79 7.14 10.23
CA THR A 18 21.43 5.74 9.94
C THR A 18 20.51 5.20 11.03
N THR A 19 20.67 5.67 12.26
CA THR A 19 19.79 5.35 13.38
C THR A 19 18.35 5.84 13.12
N GLN A 20 18.15 7.10 12.73
CA GLN A 20 16.80 7.59 12.36
C GLN A 20 16.21 6.80 11.21
N TYR A 21 17.01 6.46 10.19
CA TYR A 21 16.53 5.65 9.08
C TYR A 21 16.08 4.25 9.51
N VAL A 22 16.87 3.57 10.34
CA VAL A 22 16.52 2.25 10.89
C VAL A 22 15.26 2.34 11.77
N ILE A 23 15.13 3.40 12.59
CA ILE A 23 13.91 3.62 13.38
C ILE A 23 12.69 3.81 12.48
N LEU A 24 12.82 4.55 11.37
CA LEU A 24 11.73 4.69 10.40
C LEU A 24 11.34 3.35 9.78
N LEU A 25 12.32 2.47 9.46
CA LEU A 25 12.03 1.12 8.98
C LEU A 25 11.29 0.27 10.04
N ILE A 26 11.69 0.38 11.30
CA ILE A 26 10.98 -0.29 12.42
C ILE A 26 9.56 0.25 12.57
N LEU A 27 9.36 1.56 12.45
CA LEU A 27 8.01 2.14 12.45
C LEU A 27 7.20 1.66 11.26
N THR A 28 7.78 1.53 10.07
CA THR A 28 7.08 0.96 8.92
C THR A 28 6.72 -0.51 9.13
N LEU A 29 7.57 -1.29 9.80
CA LEU A 29 7.23 -2.64 10.25
C LEU A 29 6.00 -2.60 11.19
N PHE A 30 5.93 -1.67 12.14
CA PHE A 30 4.78 -1.52 13.04
C PHE A 30 3.51 -1.07 12.31
N ILE A 31 3.62 -0.17 11.33
CA ILE A 31 2.49 0.22 10.47
C ILE A 31 1.99 -1.01 9.71
N GLY A 32 2.91 -1.85 9.24
CA GLY A 32 2.62 -3.14 8.66
C GLY A 32 1.92 -4.08 9.64
N TRP A 33 2.42 -4.19 10.87
CA TRP A 33 1.80 -5.01 11.92
C TRP A 33 0.38 -4.58 12.23
N PHE A 34 0.16 -3.27 12.37
CA PHE A 34 -1.15 -2.71 12.65
C PHE A 34 -2.19 -3.11 11.58
N LEU A 35 -1.83 -3.02 10.29
CA LEU A 35 -2.71 -3.44 9.20
C LEU A 35 -2.81 -4.98 9.09
N GLY A 36 -1.72 -5.70 9.34
CA GLY A 36 -1.62 -7.15 9.22
C GLY A 36 -2.54 -7.91 10.17
N ILE A 37 -2.84 -7.34 11.34
CA ILE A 37 -3.78 -7.92 12.32
C ILE A 37 -5.12 -8.23 11.67
N GLU A 38 -5.61 -7.38 10.77
CA GLU A 38 -6.94 -7.53 10.18
C GLU A 38 -7.01 -8.62 9.12
N ARG A 39 -5.89 -8.95 8.46
CA ARG A 39 -5.91 -9.69 7.19
C ARG A 39 -6.52 -11.09 7.28
N VAL A 40 -6.47 -11.71 8.46
CA VAL A 40 -7.06 -13.04 8.70
C VAL A 40 -8.24 -12.94 9.66
N LEU A 41 -8.14 -12.06 10.65
CA LEU A 41 -9.12 -11.98 11.73
C LEU A 41 -10.43 -11.36 11.27
N VAL A 42 -10.38 -10.21 10.59
CA VAL A 42 -11.59 -9.45 10.27
C VAL A 42 -12.51 -10.25 9.34
N PRO A 43 -12.03 -10.87 8.24
CA PRO A 43 -12.86 -11.76 7.44
C PRO A 43 -13.44 -12.93 8.26
N ALA A 44 -12.63 -13.59 9.10
CA ALA A 44 -13.10 -14.71 9.92
C ALA A 44 -14.20 -14.29 10.90
N MET A 45 -14.08 -13.12 11.52
CA MET A 45 -15.12 -12.56 12.42
C MET A 45 -16.46 -12.38 11.72
N ALA A 46 -16.47 -12.08 10.42
CA ALA A 46 -17.70 -11.86 9.66
C ALA A 46 -18.62 -13.09 9.67
N ASN A 47 -18.04 -14.29 9.55
CA ASN A 47 -18.77 -15.55 9.57
C ASN A 47 -19.00 -16.05 11.01
N ASP A 48 -17.93 -16.11 11.80
CA ASP A 48 -17.95 -16.80 13.11
C ASP A 48 -18.66 -16.00 14.21
N ILE A 49 -18.62 -14.67 14.15
CA ILE A 49 -19.17 -13.80 15.20
C ILE A 49 -20.43 -13.09 14.74
N TYR A 50 -20.42 -12.55 13.51
CA TYR A 50 -21.53 -11.74 13.01
C TYR A 50 -22.50 -12.49 12.10
N HIS A 51 -22.16 -13.72 11.71
CA HIS A 51 -22.98 -14.59 10.85
C HIS A 51 -23.47 -13.90 9.57
N ILE A 52 -22.60 -13.11 8.94
CA ILE A 52 -22.91 -12.34 7.74
C ILE A 52 -22.73 -13.23 6.52
N SER A 53 -23.78 -13.36 5.70
CA SER A 53 -23.72 -14.12 4.44
C SER A 53 -23.33 -13.28 3.23
N SER A 54 -23.54 -11.96 3.27
CA SER A 54 -23.30 -11.08 2.11
C SER A 54 -21.83 -10.68 2.00
N TYR A 55 -21.12 -11.24 1.02
CA TYR A 55 -19.72 -10.88 0.74
C TYR A 55 -19.53 -9.39 0.47
N LEU A 56 -20.47 -8.74 -0.22
CA LEU A 56 -20.43 -7.30 -0.42
C LEU A 56 -20.45 -6.53 0.92
N TYR A 57 -21.26 -6.98 1.88
CA TYR A 57 -21.28 -6.35 3.20
C TYR A 57 -20.00 -6.65 3.97
N ILE A 58 -19.50 -7.89 3.92
CA ILE A 58 -18.21 -8.25 4.52
C ILE A 58 -17.12 -7.34 3.96
N LEU A 59 -16.95 -7.23 2.65
CA LEU A 59 -15.85 -6.46 2.05
C LEU A 59 -16.00 -4.93 2.18
N SER A 60 -17.11 -4.42 2.72
CA SER A 60 -17.31 -2.98 2.93
C SER A 60 -16.25 -2.33 3.82
N PHE A 61 -15.59 -3.07 4.72
CA PHE A 61 -14.48 -2.53 5.51
C PHE A 61 -13.26 -2.17 4.64
N LEU A 62 -12.92 -3.01 3.64
CA LEU A 62 -11.87 -2.69 2.67
C LEU A 62 -12.28 -1.50 1.82
N ALA A 63 -13.58 -1.34 1.53
CA ALA A 63 -14.07 -0.20 0.79
C ALA A 63 -13.86 1.11 1.57
N ALA A 64 -14.29 1.13 2.84
CA ALA A 64 -14.06 2.26 3.74
C ALA A 64 -12.57 2.57 3.92
N PHE A 65 -11.74 1.55 4.10
CA PHE A 65 -10.29 1.68 4.15
C PHE A 65 -9.72 2.31 2.87
N GLY A 66 -10.05 1.73 1.71
CA GLY A 66 -9.50 2.07 0.42
C GLY A 66 -9.78 3.51 0.01
N PHE A 67 -11.04 3.92 0.07
CA PHE A 67 -11.44 5.29 -0.25
C PHE A 67 -10.88 6.31 0.74
N THR A 68 -10.84 5.98 2.04
CA THR A 68 -10.22 6.87 3.04
C THR A 68 -8.73 7.05 2.74
N LYS A 69 -8.01 5.94 2.54
CA LYS A 69 -6.56 5.96 2.25
C LYS A 69 -6.27 6.70 0.95
N SER A 70 -7.06 6.50 -0.09
CA SER A 70 -6.84 7.12 -1.40
C SER A 70 -6.99 8.64 -1.36
N VAL A 71 -8.05 9.14 -0.73
CA VAL A 71 -8.31 10.59 -0.60
C VAL A 71 -7.21 11.24 0.24
N LEU A 72 -6.84 10.63 1.36
CA LEU A 72 -5.83 11.19 2.25
C LEU A 72 -4.42 11.12 1.66
N ASN A 73 -4.08 10.09 0.87
CA ASN A 73 -2.79 10.01 0.19
C ASN A 73 -2.60 11.09 -0.89
N LEU A 74 -3.69 11.60 -1.48
CA LEU A 74 -3.63 12.72 -2.41
C LEU A 74 -3.11 14.00 -1.75
N VAL A 75 -3.43 14.21 -0.46
CA VAL A 75 -3.17 15.46 0.26
C VAL A 75 -2.11 15.36 1.35
N SER A 76 -1.75 14.15 1.79
CA SER A 76 -0.85 13.93 2.94
C SER A 76 0.53 14.55 2.76
N GLY A 77 1.08 14.54 1.54
CA GLY A 77 2.34 15.21 1.23
C GLY A 77 2.28 16.71 1.52
N LYS A 78 1.29 17.39 0.96
CA LYS A 78 1.09 18.83 1.17
C LYS A 78 0.84 19.17 2.64
N ILE A 79 -0.02 18.40 3.31
CA ILE A 79 -0.26 18.60 4.75
C ILE A 79 1.04 18.47 5.54
N SER A 80 1.91 17.51 5.19
CA SER A 80 3.19 17.29 5.88
C SER A 80 4.18 18.43 5.68
N ASP A 81 4.12 19.13 4.55
CA ASP A 81 4.98 20.29 4.27
C ASP A 81 4.61 21.50 5.14
N ASP A 82 3.33 21.60 5.51
CA ASP A 82 2.79 22.65 6.38
C ASP A 82 3.01 22.34 7.86
N ILE A 83 2.60 21.15 8.34
CA ILE A 83 2.57 20.85 9.78
C ILE A 83 3.80 20.08 10.30
N GLY A 84 4.60 19.47 9.43
CA GLY A 84 5.71 18.60 9.83
C GLY A 84 5.46 17.11 9.52
N ARG A 85 6.53 16.40 9.13
CA ARG A 85 6.48 14.94 8.86
C ARG A 85 6.27 14.19 10.18
N LYS A 86 6.95 14.60 11.26
CA LYS A 86 6.81 13.98 12.60
C LYS A 86 5.40 14.14 13.15
N LYS A 87 4.83 15.35 13.06
CA LYS A 87 3.49 15.62 13.60
C LYS A 87 2.42 14.83 12.87
N LEU A 88 2.47 14.78 11.54
CA LEU A 88 1.49 14.02 10.76
C LEU A 88 1.61 12.51 11.01
N LEU A 89 2.83 11.99 11.19
CA LEU A 89 3.06 10.60 11.61
C LEU A 89 2.43 10.30 12.98
N LEU A 90 2.60 11.20 13.96
CA LEU A 90 1.95 11.07 15.28
C LEU A 90 0.43 11.12 15.19
N ILE A 91 -0.15 12.02 14.39
CA ILE A 91 -1.61 12.08 14.18
C ILE A 91 -2.11 10.75 13.62
N GLY A 92 -1.40 10.16 12.64
CA GLY A 92 -1.74 8.84 12.11
C GLY A 92 -1.80 7.75 13.19
N TRP A 93 -0.84 7.76 14.13
CA TRP A 93 -0.84 6.81 15.25
C TRP A 93 -1.89 7.12 16.33
N LEU A 94 -2.17 8.39 16.60
CA LEU A 94 -3.24 8.78 17.54
C LEU A 94 -4.61 8.33 17.03
N VAL A 95 -4.86 8.44 15.73
CA VAL A 95 -6.11 7.93 15.10
C VAL A 95 -6.18 6.40 15.14
N ALA A 96 -5.05 5.70 15.23
CA ALA A 96 -5.00 4.25 15.37
C ALA A 96 -5.37 3.75 16.78
N ILE A 97 -5.30 4.59 17.82
CA ILE A 97 -5.63 4.21 19.21
C ILE A 97 -7.00 3.54 19.33
N PRO A 98 -8.11 4.15 18.87
CA PRO A 98 -9.44 3.55 19.05
C PRO A 98 -9.65 2.25 18.25
N VAL A 99 -8.87 1.99 17.21
CA VAL A 99 -9.14 0.90 16.24
C VAL A 99 -9.11 -0.49 16.90
N PRO A 100 -8.05 -0.93 17.61
CA PRO A 100 -8.04 -2.24 18.25
C PRO A 100 -9.13 -2.40 19.33
N PHE A 101 -9.50 -1.32 20.02
CA PHE A 101 -10.60 -1.35 21.00
C PHE A 101 -11.94 -1.54 20.31
N ILE A 102 -12.18 -0.83 19.20
CA ILE A 102 -13.40 -1.00 18.41
C ILE A 102 -13.47 -2.45 17.91
N PHE A 103 -12.38 -3.03 17.39
CA PHE A 103 -12.39 -4.43 16.97
C PHE A 103 -12.65 -5.40 18.12
N TYR A 104 -12.05 -5.18 19.29
CA TYR A 104 -12.27 -6.03 20.46
C TYR A 104 -13.73 -5.98 20.98
N PHE A 105 -14.30 -4.78 21.10
CA PHE A 105 -15.63 -4.54 21.65
C PHE A 105 -16.75 -4.47 20.60
N SER A 106 -16.43 -4.77 19.34
CA SER A 106 -17.38 -4.62 18.23
C SER A 106 -18.60 -5.52 18.38
N THR A 107 -19.80 -4.92 18.39
CA THR A 107 -21.09 -5.64 18.45
C THR A 107 -21.80 -5.70 17.11
N SER A 108 -21.35 -4.92 16.12
CA SER A 108 -21.90 -4.90 14.77
C SER A 108 -20.79 -4.71 13.73
N TRP A 109 -21.05 -5.14 12.50
CA TRP A 109 -20.11 -4.98 11.40
C TRP A 109 -19.85 -3.51 11.03
N ASN A 110 -20.83 -2.64 11.22
CA ASN A 110 -20.65 -1.19 10.99
C ASN A 110 -19.53 -0.61 11.86
N MET A 111 -19.28 -1.17 13.05
CA MET A 111 -18.13 -0.79 13.88
C MET A 111 -16.80 -1.19 13.24
N ILE A 112 -16.74 -2.36 12.59
CA ILE A 112 -15.56 -2.83 11.83
C ILE A 112 -15.29 -1.89 10.65
N VAL A 113 -16.35 -1.50 9.92
CA VAL A 113 -16.27 -0.52 8.81
C VAL A 113 -15.77 0.83 9.32
N LEU A 114 -16.31 1.33 10.44
CA LEU A 114 -15.87 2.58 11.07
C LEU A 114 -14.39 2.53 11.50
N ALA A 115 -13.97 1.44 12.14
CA ALA A 115 -12.58 1.24 12.54
C ALA A 115 -11.63 1.28 11.33
N ASN A 116 -12.07 0.74 10.18
CA ASN A 116 -11.30 0.73 8.95
C ASN A 116 -11.14 2.10 8.28
N ILE A 117 -12.01 3.06 8.57
CA ILE A 117 -11.75 4.47 8.24
C ILE A 117 -10.51 4.95 9.02
N GLY A 118 -10.44 4.65 10.32
CA GLY A 118 -9.28 4.97 11.17
C GLY A 118 -7.99 4.30 10.68
N VAL A 119 -8.08 3.06 10.22
CA VAL A 119 -6.96 2.33 9.61
C VAL A 119 -6.53 2.99 8.31
N GLY A 120 -7.48 3.42 7.47
CA GLY A 120 -7.21 4.20 6.26
C GLY A 120 -6.47 5.51 6.54
N VAL A 121 -6.87 6.24 7.58
CA VAL A 121 -6.18 7.47 8.05
C VAL A 121 -4.77 7.15 8.52
N ASN A 122 -4.60 6.15 9.38
CA ASN A 122 -3.30 5.72 9.87
C ASN A 122 -2.37 5.34 8.70
N GLN A 123 -2.84 4.52 7.76
CA GLN A 123 -2.05 4.11 6.60
C GLN A 123 -1.71 5.28 5.67
N ALA A 124 -2.63 6.22 5.46
CA ALA A 124 -2.35 7.38 4.60
C ALA A 124 -1.31 8.32 5.21
N PHE A 125 -1.36 8.53 6.52
CA PHE A 125 -0.44 9.44 7.22
C PHE A 125 0.84 8.73 7.63
N ALA A 126 0.76 7.69 8.45
CA ALA A 126 1.93 7.06 9.04
C ALA A 126 2.84 6.45 7.97
N TRP A 127 2.29 5.66 7.03
CA TRP A 127 3.10 5.02 5.98
C TRP A 127 3.78 6.08 5.12
N THR A 128 3.01 7.04 4.61
CA THR A 128 3.53 8.10 3.75
C THR A 128 4.61 8.92 4.47
N MET A 129 4.43 9.22 5.75
CA MET A 129 5.42 10.00 6.50
C MET A 129 6.70 9.23 6.74
N THR A 130 6.64 7.91 6.97
CA THR A 130 7.87 7.10 7.08
C THR A 130 8.65 7.04 5.76
N VAL A 131 7.94 6.93 4.62
CA VAL A 131 8.57 6.99 3.29
C VAL A 131 9.19 8.36 3.04
N THR A 132 8.43 9.44 3.24
CA THR A 132 8.88 10.82 2.96
C THR A 132 10.04 11.22 3.87
N ALA A 133 9.93 10.99 5.18
CA ALA A 133 11.03 11.27 6.11
C ALA A 133 12.27 10.41 5.80
N GLY A 134 12.09 9.15 5.39
CA GLY A 134 13.19 8.30 4.94
C GLY A 134 13.88 8.87 3.70
N LEU A 135 13.11 9.37 2.74
CA LEU A 135 13.61 10.02 1.54
C LEU A 135 14.38 11.31 1.85
N ASP A 136 13.91 12.12 2.81
CA ASP A 136 14.60 13.33 3.28
C ASP A 136 15.98 13.03 3.86
N LEU A 137 16.14 11.88 4.53
CA LEU A 137 17.41 11.43 5.13
C LEU A 137 18.36 10.74 4.13
N SER A 138 17.85 10.35 2.96
CA SER A 138 18.56 9.55 1.98
C SER A 138 19.33 10.39 0.95
N ARG A 139 20.43 9.84 0.40
CA ARG A 139 21.13 10.48 -0.73
C ARG A 139 20.27 10.41 -1.98
N SER A 140 20.42 11.38 -2.88
CA SER A 140 19.74 11.39 -4.18
C SER A 140 19.96 10.11 -4.99
N THR A 141 21.13 9.48 -4.87
CA THR A 141 21.48 8.22 -5.54
C THR A 141 20.87 6.97 -4.91
N SER A 142 20.35 7.03 -3.68
CA SER A 142 19.83 5.87 -2.94
C SER A 142 18.33 5.91 -2.68
N ARG A 143 17.61 6.89 -3.24
CA ARG A 143 16.16 7.08 -3.01
C ARG A 143 15.32 5.85 -3.35
N GLY A 144 15.63 5.16 -4.44
CA GLY A 144 14.94 3.92 -4.85
C GLY A 144 15.11 2.79 -3.83
N LEU A 145 16.33 2.57 -3.33
CA LEU A 145 16.60 1.59 -2.27
C LEU A 145 15.88 1.97 -0.97
N THR A 146 15.85 3.26 -0.63
CA THR A 146 15.17 3.77 0.56
C THR A 146 13.67 3.45 0.54
N VAL A 147 13.00 3.71 -0.59
CA VAL A 147 11.59 3.37 -0.78
C VAL A 147 11.39 1.85 -0.76
N GLY A 148 12.24 1.10 -1.46
CA GLY A 148 12.14 -0.37 -1.53
C GLY A 148 12.27 -1.05 -0.17
N LEU A 149 13.23 -0.64 0.66
CA LEU A 149 13.39 -1.17 2.03
C LEU A 149 12.23 -0.78 2.94
N ASN A 150 11.70 0.43 2.78
CA ASN A 150 10.54 0.89 3.55
C ASN A 150 9.31 0.05 3.23
N GLU A 151 8.96 -0.06 1.95
CA GLU A 151 7.83 -0.89 1.49
C GLU A 151 8.03 -2.34 1.91
N ALA A 152 9.23 -2.90 1.79
CA ALA A 152 9.55 -4.26 2.22
C ALA A 152 9.26 -4.47 3.71
N ALA A 153 9.74 -3.57 4.57
CA ALA A 153 9.47 -3.63 6.01
C ALA A 153 7.96 -3.62 6.30
N GLY A 154 7.18 -2.80 5.58
CA GLY A 154 5.74 -2.72 5.76
C GLY A 154 4.98 -3.99 5.38
N TYR A 155 5.26 -4.61 4.22
CA TYR A 155 4.56 -5.84 3.82
C TYR A 155 5.05 -7.09 4.56
N ILE A 156 6.34 -7.16 4.91
CA ILE A 156 6.84 -8.18 5.84
C ILE A 156 6.15 -8.02 7.20
N GLY A 157 5.93 -6.79 7.65
CA GLY A 157 5.11 -6.48 8.82
C GLY A 157 3.72 -7.07 8.68
N GLN A 158 2.98 -6.71 7.62
CA GLN A 158 1.61 -7.22 7.42
C GLN A 158 1.54 -8.75 7.48
N ALA A 159 2.48 -9.43 6.82
CA ALA A 159 2.52 -10.89 6.79
C ALA A 159 2.82 -11.48 8.17
N THR A 160 3.84 -10.98 8.84
CA THR A 160 4.27 -11.50 10.16
C THR A 160 3.21 -11.25 11.22
N ALA A 161 2.57 -10.08 11.23
CA ALA A 161 1.44 -9.84 12.13
C ALA A 161 0.25 -10.75 11.81
N GLY A 162 -0.09 -10.93 10.52
CA GLY A 162 -1.17 -11.85 10.14
C GLY A 162 -0.91 -13.28 10.61
N ILE A 163 0.33 -13.77 10.52
CA ILE A 163 0.74 -15.10 11.03
C ILE A 163 0.68 -15.15 12.56
N ILE A 164 1.20 -14.14 13.25
CA ILE A 164 1.17 -14.04 14.72
C ILE A 164 -0.28 -14.05 15.20
N THR A 165 -1.13 -13.21 14.63
CA THR A 165 -2.54 -13.12 15.05
C THR A 165 -3.36 -14.30 14.59
N GLY A 166 -3.04 -14.93 13.46
CA GLY A 166 -3.65 -16.19 13.03
C GLY A 166 -3.35 -17.34 13.99
N TYR A 167 -2.11 -17.43 14.50
CA TYR A 167 -1.74 -18.36 15.57
C TYR A 167 -2.47 -18.05 16.88
N MET A 168 -2.48 -16.78 17.29
CA MET A 168 -3.20 -16.34 18.49
C MET A 168 -4.69 -16.65 18.40
N ALA A 169 -5.30 -16.44 17.24
CA ALA A 169 -6.71 -16.72 17.02
C ALA A 169 -7.03 -18.21 17.05
N ALA A 170 -6.16 -19.05 16.50
CA ALA A 170 -6.31 -20.50 16.56
C ALA A 170 -6.20 -21.04 18.00
N SER A 171 -5.36 -20.41 18.83
CA SER A 171 -5.09 -20.86 20.21
C SER A 171 -5.99 -20.24 21.28
N TYR A 172 -6.37 -18.98 21.11
CA TYR A 172 -7.02 -18.14 22.14
C TYR A 172 -8.32 -17.45 21.65
N GLY A 173 -8.76 -17.73 20.42
CA GLY A 173 -9.94 -17.14 19.80
C GLY A 173 -9.67 -15.80 19.08
N LEU A 174 -10.61 -15.38 18.24
CA LEU A 174 -10.43 -14.28 17.26
C LEU A 174 -10.13 -12.90 17.87
N ARG A 175 -10.57 -12.62 19.11
CA ARG A 175 -10.49 -11.27 19.72
C ARG A 175 -9.32 -11.10 20.68
N GLY A 176 -9.35 -11.86 21.78
CA GLY A 176 -8.53 -11.70 22.99
C GLY A 176 -7.10 -11.23 22.77
N ALA A 177 -6.22 -12.19 22.55
CA ALA A 177 -4.78 -11.94 22.43
C ALA A 177 -4.42 -11.15 21.16
N SER A 178 -5.19 -11.33 20.08
CA SER A 178 -4.91 -10.73 18.77
C SER A 178 -5.08 -9.21 18.75
N PHE A 179 -6.14 -8.67 19.36
CA PHE A 179 -6.31 -7.21 19.43
C PHE A 179 -5.49 -6.58 20.56
N LEU A 180 -5.16 -7.32 21.62
CA LEU A 180 -4.17 -6.88 22.61
C LEU A 180 -2.80 -6.65 21.97
N PHE A 181 -2.37 -7.54 21.08
CA PHE A 181 -1.17 -7.33 20.27
C PHE A 181 -1.24 -6.00 19.50
N GLY A 182 -2.37 -5.68 18.87
CA GLY A 182 -2.59 -4.40 18.21
C GLY A 182 -2.47 -3.17 19.12
N ILE A 183 -3.03 -3.25 20.33
CA ILE A 183 -2.90 -2.17 21.34
C ILE A 183 -1.42 -1.94 21.68
N VAL A 184 -0.67 -3.02 21.93
CA VAL A 184 0.76 -2.94 22.23
C VAL A 184 1.53 -2.31 21.07
N VAL A 185 1.26 -2.73 19.82
CA VAL A 185 1.88 -2.15 18.63
C VAL A 185 1.63 -0.65 18.54
N VAL A 186 0.40 -0.19 18.73
CA VAL A 186 0.06 1.24 18.68
C VAL A 186 0.77 2.03 19.78
N ILE A 187 0.78 1.54 21.03
CA ILE A 187 1.45 2.21 22.15
C ILE A 187 2.96 2.33 21.90
N VAL A 188 3.60 1.23 21.49
CA VAL A 188 5.04 1.21 21.21
C VAL A 188 5.38 2.13 20.04
N ALA A 189 4.55 2.15 18.99
CA ALA A 189 4.77 3.01 17.84
C ALA A 189 4.59 4.50 18.16
N ILE A 190 3.59 4.86 18.98
CA ILE A 190 3.43 6.23 19.50
C ILE A 190 4.65 6.63 20.33
N GLY A 191 5.05 5.80 21.30
CA GLY A 191 6.21 6.07 22.15
C GLY A 191 7.49 6.24 21.34
N THR A 192 7.73 5.33 20.39
CA THR A 192 8.88 5.40 19.47
C THR A 192 8.83 6.69 18.65
N THR A 193 7.69 7.03 18.04
CA THR A 193 7.55 8.24 17.23
C THR A 193 7.74 9.51 18.07
N ALA A 194 7.12 9.60 19.25
CA ALA A 194 7.16 10.79 20.09
C ALA A 194 8.58 11.05 20.60
N LEU A 195 9.25 10.00 21.10
CA LEU A 195 10.53 10.10 21.79
C LEU A 195 11.74 10.13 20.84
N THR A 196 11.69 9.40 19.72
CA THR A 196 12.90 9.14 18.92
C THR A 196 12.90 9.84 17.56
N ILE A 197 11.75 10.01 16.89
CA ILE A 197 11.70 10.61 15.56
C ILE A 197 11.97 12.11 15.63
N ARG A 198 12.80 12.60 14.70
CA ARG A 198 13.10 14.02 14.51
C ARG A 198 12.32 14.58 13.32
N GLU A 199 12.08 15.89 13.34
CA GLU A 199 11.43 16.56 12.22
C GLU A 199 12.39 16.70 11.04
N THR A 200 11.90 16.40 9.82
CA THR A 200 12.69 16.40 8.58
C THR A 200 12.27 17.49 7.57
N VAL A 201 11.15 18.20 7.77
CA VAL A 201 10.70 19.32 6.88
C VAL A 201 11.80 20.32 6.56
N GLY A 202 12.65 20.65 7.53
CA GLY A 202 13.70 21.66 7.37
C GLY A 202 14.71 21.36 6.26
N PHE A 203 14.92 20.09 5.91
CA PHE A 203 15.88 19.70 4.88
C PHE A 203 15.42 20.06 3.47
N THR A 204 14.11 19.97 3.19
CA THR A 204 13.54 20.23 1.87
C THR A 204 13.45 21.72 1.53
N LYS A 205 13.09 22.57 2.51
CA LYS A 205 12.97 24.04 2.31
C LYS A 205 14.30 24.71 1.96
N SER A 206 15.42 24.10 2.34
CA SER A 206 16.77 24.59 2.03
C SER A 206 17.21 24.25 0.59
N GLU A 207 16.69 23.16 0.00
CA GLU A 207 16.88 22.81 -1.42
C GLU A 207 15.98 23.67 -2.34
N GLU A 208 14.74 23.96 -1.94
CA GLU A 208 13.81 24.77 -2.72
C GLU A 208 14.24 26.24 -2.85
N LEU A 209 14.91 26.81 -1.85
CA LEU A 209 15.45 28.18 -1.90
C LEU A 209 16.64 28.33 -2.86
N GLY A 210 17.27 27.23 -3.30
CA GLY A 210 18.38 27.23 -4.25
C GLY A 210 17.97 27.01 -5.71
N ILE A 211 16.73 26.57 -5.95
CA ILE A 211 16.18 26.35 -7.29
C ILE A 211 15.20 27.49 -7.57
N ASN A 212 15.62 28.46 -8.39
CA ASN A 212 14.70 29.44 -8.97
C ASN A 212 13.49 28.69 -9.54
N GLN A 213 12.33 28.76 -8.88
CA GLN A 213 11.06 28.25 -9.39
C GLN A 213 10.55 29.18 -10.51
N ALA A 214 11.31 29.27 -11.59
CA ALA A 214 10.84 29.79 -12.85
C ALA A 214 10.17 28.64 -13.61
N GLY A 215 8.86 28.50 -13.47
CA GLY A 215 8.13 27.49 -14.25
C GLY A 215 6.67 27.37 -13.89
N SER A 216 5.83 28.13 -14.61
CA SER A 216 4.36 28.07 -14.72
C SER A 216 3.65 27.07 -13.80
N SER A 217 2.85 27.57 -12.86
CA SER A 217 1.94 26.78 -12.03
C SER A 217 0.87 26.14 -12.90
N VAL A 218 1.15 24.95 -13.45
CA VAL A 218 0.12 24.11 -14.05
C VAL A 218 -0.95 23.91 -12.99
N SER A 219 -2.20 24.31 -13.29
CA SER A 219 -3.29 24.16 -12.33
C SER A 219 -3.44 22.70 -11.89
N PHE A 220 -3.75 22.50 -10.61
CA PHE A 220 -4.02 21.17 -10.05
C PHE A 220 -5.04 20.40 -10.90
N ILE A 221 -6.11 21.07 -11.35
CA ILE A 221 -7.15 20.45 -12.18
C ILE A 221 -6.55 19.90 -13.49
N LYS A 222 -5.65 20.66 -14.13
CA LYS A 222 -4.99 20.20 -15.36
C LYS A 222 -4.06 19.01 -15.07
N MET A 223 -3.27 19.06 -14.00
CA MET A 223 -2.43 17.90 -13.61
C MET A 223 -3.27 16.67 -13.28
N PHE A 224 -4.41 16.85 -12.61
CA PHE A 224 -5.37 15.81 -12.27
C PHE A 224 -5.94 15.18 -13.54
N THR A 225 -6.48 16.00 -14.45
CA THR A 225 -7.08 15.52 -15.70
C THR A 225 -6.04 14.85 -16.60
N ASP A 226 -4.84 15.41 -16.70
CA ASP A 226 -3.76 14.84 -17.51
C ASP A 226 -3.31 13.48 -16.99
N THR A 227 -3.11 13.36 -15.67
CA THR A 227 -2.60 12.12 -15.06
C THR A 227 -3.67 11.03 -15.08
N SER A 228 -4.93 11.42 -14.94
CA SER A 228 -6.05 10.48 -14.81
C SER A 228 -6.69 10.10 -16.14
N TRP A 229 -6.61 10.92 -17.20
CA TRP A 229 -7.28 10.64 -18.47
C TRP A 229 -6.52 11.15 -19.72
N SER A 230 -6.14 12.43 -19.76
CA SER A 230 -5.71 13.05 -21.04
C SER A 230 -4.38 12.49 -21.56
N ASN A 231 -3.41 12.24 -20.68
CA ASN A 231 -2.13 11.65 -21.07
C ASN A 231 -2.26 10.13 -21.08
N ARG A 232 -2.20 9.53 -22.27
CA ARG A 232 -2.39 8.08 -22.46
C ARG A 232 -1.46 7.22 -21.60
N LEU A 233 -0.19 7.62 -21.44
CA LEU A 233 0.77 6.87 -20.61
C LEU A 233 0.40 6.96 -19.13
N LEU A 234 0.16 8.18 -18.62
CA LEU A 234 -0.20 8.36 -17.21
C LEU A 234 -1.54 7.72 -16.87
N PHE A 235 -2.51 7.76 -17.79
CA PHE A 235 -3.76 7.02 -17.68
C PHE A 235 -3.48 5.52 -17.60
N SER A 236 -2.65 4.97 -18.50
CA SER A 236 -2.33 3.54 -18.51
C SER A 236 -1.68 3.08 -17.20
N TYR A 237 -0.86 3.92 -16.56
CA TYR A 237 -0.30 3.63 -15.24
C TYR A 237 -1.32 3.81 -14.12
N SER A 238 -2.19 4.82 -14.17
CA SER A 238 -3.21 5.06 -13.15
C SER A 238 -4.26 3.94 -13.12
N GLN A 239 -4.73 3.47 -14.29
CA GLN A 239 -5.63 2.31 -14.36
C GLN A 239 -4.91 1.03 -13.91
N ALA A 240 -3.64 0.85 -14.25
CA ALA A 240 -2.85 -0.28 -13.78
C ALA A 240 -2.72 -0.29 -12.25
N GLY A 241 -2.41 0.85 -11.65
CA GLY A 241 -2.38 1.01 -10.21
C GLY A 241 -3.73 0.73 -9.54
N LEU A 242 -4.85 1.12 -10.17
CA LEU A 242 -6.18 0.81 -9.63
C LEU A 242 -6.45 -0.69 -9.66
N PHE A 243 -6.19 -1.36 -10.79
CA PHE A 243 -6.56 -2.75 -10.96
C PHE A 243 -5.64 -3.70 -10.20
N GLU A 244 -4.34 -3.44 -10.05
CA GLU A 244 -3.44 -4.32 -9.28
C GLU A 244 -3.95 -4.58 -7.85
N LYS A 245 -4.62 -3.59 -7.24
CA LYS A 245 -5.19 -3.75 -5.89
C LYS A 245 -6.32 -4.76 -5.78
N PHE A 246 -6.91 -5.20 -6.88
CA PHE A 246 -7.95 -6.23 -6.84
C PHE A 246 -7.38 -7.58 -6.38
N VAL A 247 -6.13 -7.88 -6.72
CA VAL A 247 -5.44 -9.09 -6.22
C VAL A 247 -5.28 -9.01 -4.70
N ASP A 248 -4.84 -7.85 -4.18
CA ASP A 248 -4.68 -7.67 -2.74
C ASP A 248 -6.02 -7.70 -1.99
N VAL A 249 -7.10 -7.18 -2.60
CA VAL A 249 -8.47 -7.33 -2.06
C VAL A 249 -8.88 -8.80 -1.97
N VAL A 250 -8.54 -9.62 -2.97
CA VAL A 250 -8.77 -11.07 -2.90
C VAL A 250 -7.99 -11.66 -1.74
N PHE A 251 -6.69 -11.40 -1.61
CA PHE A 251 -5.86 -11.97 -0.54
C PHE A 251 -6.21 -11.47 0.87
N TRP A 252 -6.67 -10.23 0.99
CA TRP A 252 -7.05 -9.64 2.27
C TRP A 252 -8.48 -10.02 2.67
N GLY A 253 -9.45 -9.89 1.77
CA GLY A 253 -10.86 -10.06 2.10
C GLY A 253 -11.39 -11.47 1.81
N LEU A 254 -11.26 -11.92 0.57
CA LEU A 254 -11.97 -13.11 0.08
C LEU A 254 -11.23 -14.42 0.37
N MET A 255 -9.91 -14.44 0.18
CA MET A 255 -9.07 -15.63 0.29
C MET A 255 -9.18 -16.28 1.68
N PRO A 256 -9.18 -15.53 2.81
CA PRO A 256 -9.43 -16.13 4.12
C PRO A 256 -10.79 -16.82 4.21
N LEU A 257 -11.85 -16.21 3.68
CA LEU A 257 -13.21 -16.79 3.69
C LEU A 257 -13.28 -18.06 2.83
N TYR A 258 -12.66 -18.03 1.65
CA TYR A 258 -12.58 -19.18 0.76
C TYR A 258 -11.81 -20.33 1.38
N LEU A 259 -10.68 -20.07 2.02
CA LEU A 259 -9.90 -21.12 2.66
C LEU A 259 -10.59 -21.65 3.93
N LEU A 260 -11.36 -20.82 4.64
CA LEU A 260 -12.23 -21.28 5.73
C LEU A 260 -13.31 -22.24 5.22
N SER A 261 -13.92 -21.96 4.06
CA SER A 261 -14.93 -22.86 3.47
C SER A 261 -14.34 -24.19 3.00
N LEU A 262 -13.03 -24.24 2.73
CA LEU A 262 -12.26 -25.46 2.50
C LEU A 262 -11.78 -26.14 3.79
N HIS A 263 -12.23 -25.68 4.96
CA HIS A 263 -11.89 -26.21 6.27
C HIS A 263 -10.41 -26.09 6.68
N PHE A 264 -9.67 -25.13 6.11
CA PHE A 264 -8.32 -24.81 6.60
C PHE A 264 -8.38 -24.09 7.95
N SER A 265 -7.39 -24.37 8.82
CA SER A 265 -7.27 -23.66 10.10
C SER A 265 -6.84 -22.20 9.90
N LEU A 266 -7.21 -21.32 10.84
CA LEU A 266 -6.84 -19.89 10.80
C LEU A 266 -5.32 -19.68 10.67
N PHE A 267 -4.52 -20.52 11.33
CA PHE A 267 -3.06 -20.46 11.20
C PHE A 267 -2.60 -20.81 9.78
N THR A 268 -3.16 -21.86 9.18
CA THR A 268 -2.82 -22.25 7.80
C THR A 268 -3.19 -21.14 6.82
N ILE A 269 -4.38 -20.55 6.99
CA ILE A 269 -4.84 -19.42 6.19
C ILE A 269 -3.87 -18.24 6.31
N ALA A 270 -3.46 -17.92 7.53
CA ALA A 270 -2.52 -16.84 7.79
C ALA A 270 -1.16 -17.08 7.12
N VAL A 271 -0.66 -18.31 7.12
CA VAL A 271 0.57 -18.68 6.42
C VAL A 271 0.39 -18.53 4.91
N LEU A 272 -0.69 -19.03 4.32
CA LEU A 272 -0.93 -18.96 2.86
C LEU A 272 -1.07 -17.52 2.37
N VAL A 273 -1.89 -16.71 3.05
CA VAL A 273 -2.04 -15.27 2.77
C VAL A 273 -0.75 -14.50 3.08
N GLY A 274 0.02 -14.96 4.06
CA GLY A 274 1.33 -14.43 4.42
C GLY A 274 2.41 -14.68 3.37
N ILE A 275 2.40 -15.84 2.69
CA ILE A 275 3.33 -16.15 1.60
C ILE A 275 3.24 -15.10 0.49
N TYR A 276 2.02 -14.73 0.11
CA TYR A 276 1.78 -13.67 -0.88
C TYR A 276 2.45 -12.34 -0.47
N GLN A 277 2.25 -11.89 0.77
CA GLN A 277 2.81 -10.63 1.27
C GLN A 277 4.32 -10.66 1.51
N ILE A 278 4.87 -11.77 2.01
CA ILE A 278 6.31 -11.94 2.20
C ILE A 278 7.00 -11.94 0.84
N THR A 279 6.43 -12.66 -0.13
CA THR A 279 7.00 -12.71 -1.48
C THR A 279 7.00 -11.31 -2.09
N TRP A 280 5.88 -10.59 -2.02
CA TRP A 280 5.81 -9.20 -2.45
C TRP A 280 6.85 -8.32 -1.73
N GLY A 281 6.87 -8.37 -0.39
CA GLY A 281 7.75 -7.57 0.46
C GLY A 281 9.24 -7.80 0.19
N VAL A 282 9.67 -9.05 0.02
CA VAL A 282 11.08 -9.41 -0.21
C VAL A 282 11.48 -9.17 -1.66
N VAL A 283 10.68 -9.65 -2.61
CA VAL A 283 11.05 -9.62 -4.03
C VAL A 283 11.02 -8.20 -4.59
N GLN A 284 10.20 -7.30 -4.05
CA GLN A 284 10.16 -5.91 -4.53
C GLN A 284 11.49 -5.16 -4.38
N ILE A 285 12.35 -5.55 -3.43
CA ILE A 285 13.69 -4.97 -3.27
C ILE A 285 14.53 -5.26 -4.51
N ILE A 286 14.37 -6.46 -5.08
CA ILE A 286 15.09 -6.92 -6.26
C ILE A 286 14.46 -6.31 -7.51
N THR A 287 13.15 -6.40 -7.67
CA THR A 287 12.45 -5.90 -8.87
C THR A 287 12.52 -4.39 -8.99
N GLY A 288 12.53 -3.67 -7.86
CA GLY A 288 12.77 -2.22 -7.82
C GLY A 288 14.11 -1.86 -8.47
N ARG A 289 15.20 -2.55 -8.12
CA ARG A 289 16.51 -2.36 -8.77
C ARG A 289 16.52 -2.83 -10.22
N LEU A 290 15.88 -3.97 -10.50
CA LEU A 290 15.78 -4.53 -11.84
C LEU A 290 15.12 -3.55 -12.82
N SER A 291 14.14 -2.79 -12.33
CA SER A 291 13.40 -1.79 -13.11
C SER A 291 14.20 -0.56 -13.53
N ASP A 292 15.41 -0.38 -13.00
CA ASP A 292 16.34 0.67 -13.46
C ASP A 292 17.18 0.19 -14.67
N HIS A 293 17.22 -1.12 -14.93
CA HIS A 293 18.00 -1.73 -16.01
C HIS A 293 17.15 -2.35 -17.12
N ILE A 294 15.92 -2.76 -16.80
CA ILE A 294 14.95 -3.32 -17.74
C ILE A 294 13.84 -2.29 -17.97
N ASP A 295 13.27 -2.25 -19.18
CA ASP A 295 12.10 -1.43 -19.46
C ASP A 295 10.99 -1.70 -18.44
N ARG A 296 10.60 -0.63 -17.72
CA ARG A 296 9.58 -0.68 -16.67
C ARG A 296 8.25 -1.25 -17.19
N ASN A 297 7.88 -0.97 -18.43
CA ASN A 297 6.64 -1.47 -19.03
C ASN A 297 6.67 -2.99 -19.19
N VAL A 298 7.81 -3.57 -19.55
CA VAL A 298 7.97 -5.03 -19.66
C VAL A 298 7.73 -5.69 -18.30
N LEU A 299 8.30 -5.13 -17.23
CA LEU A 299 8.10 -5.63 -15.87
C LEU A 299 6.63 -5.49 -15.43
N ILE A 300 6.00 -4.33 -15.66
CA ILE A 300 4.58 -4.09 -15.34
C ILE A 300 3.68 -5.10 -16.05
N ILE A 301 3.86 -5.25 -17.37
CA ILE A 301 3.06 -6.18 -18.17
C ILE A 301 3.27 -7.61 -17.68
N THR A 302 4.52 -8.01 -17.43
CA THR A 302 4.85 -9.35 -16.91
C THR A 302 4.18 -9.60 -15.56
N GLY A 303 4.20 -8.63 -14.65
CA GLY A 303 3.53 -8.72 -13.36
C GLY A 303 2.03 -9.00 -13.49
N PHE A 304 1.33 -8.27 -14.38
CA PHE A 304 -0.09 -8.50 -14.64
C PHE A 304 -0.37 -9.90 -15.20
N TRP A 305 0.48 -10.42 -16.09
CA TRP A 305 0.31 -11.77 -16.63
C TRP A 305 0.57 -12.84 -15.57
N ILE A 306 1.56 -12.64 -14.69
CA ILE A 306 1.83 -13.52 -13.55
C ILE A 306 0.62 -13.55 -12.62
N ASP A 307 0.08 -12.40 -12.24
CA ASP A 307 -1.10 -12.31 -11.36
C ASP A 307 -2.35 -12.90 -12.01
N SER A 308 -2.58 -12.62 -13.30
CA SER A 308 -3.68 -13.22 -14.06
C SER A 308 -3.57 -14.76 -14.06
N THR A 309 -2.36 -15.28 -14.29
CA THR A 309 -2.09 -16.73 -14.27
C THR A 309 -2.30 -17.32 -12.88
N ALA A 310 -1.85 -16.65 -11.83
CA ALA A 310 -2.06 -17.08 -10.45
C ALA A 310 -3.56 -17.16 -10.11
N MET A 311 -4.33 -16.14 -10.49
CA MET A 311 -5.78 -16.10 -10.30
C MET A 311 -6.49 -17.21 -11.08
N VAL A 312 -6.10 -17.48 -12.33
CA VAL A 312 -6.61 -18.64 -13.08
C VAL A 312 -6.26 -19.96 -12.38
N GLY A 313 -5.06 -20.07 -11.79
CA GLY A 313 -4.67 -21.27 -11.04
C GLY A 313 -5.62 -21.58 -9.87
N PHE A 314 -6.06 -20.56 -9.12
CA PHE A 314 -6.99 -20.73 -8.00
C PHE A 314 -8.38 -21.24 -8.41
N VAL A 315 -8.72 -21.18 -9.71
CA VAL A 315 -9.97 -21.75 -10.24
C VAL A 315 -9.96 -23.29 -10.23
N PHE A 316 -8.79 -23.89 -10.46
CA PHE A 316 -8.68 -25.33 -10.72
C PHE A 316 -8.07 -26.09 -9.54
N PHE A 317 -7.23 -25.44 -8.74
CA PHE A 317 -6.37 -26.12 -7.79
C PHE A 317 -6.66 -25.74 -6.34
N HIS A 318 -6.85 -26.74 -5.48
CA HIS A 318 -7.37 -26.58 -4.11
C HIS A 318 -6.45 -27.17 -3.02
N GLY A 319 -5.31 -27.77 -3.40
CA GLY A 319 -4.38 -28.37 -2.44
C GLY A 319 -3.52 -27.32 -1.73
N ILE A 320 -3.17 -27.56 -0.46
CA ILE A 320 -2.37 -26.62 0.33
C ILE A 320 -1.05 -26.20 -0.34
N VAL A 321 -0.32 -27.16 -0.93
CA VAL A 321 0.96 -26.90 -1.61
C VAL A 321 0.77 -26.05 -2.85
N ILE A 322 -0.25 -26.35 -3.66
CA ILE A 322 -0.50 -25.60 -4.90
C ILE A 322 -1.06 -24.21 -4.59
N ILE A 323 -1.89 -24.06 -3.56
CA ILE A 323 -2.35 -22.74 -3.05
C ILE A 323 -1.15 -21.91 -2.56
N ALA A 324 -0.20 -22.52 -1.85
CA ALA A 324 1.03 -21.84 -1.43
C ALA A 324 1.85 -21.38 -2.64
N LEU A 325 2.02 -22.22 -3.67
CA LEU A 325 2.72 -21.87 -4.90
C LEU A 325 2.01 -20.75 -5.68
N LEU A 326 0.68 -20.79 -5.76
CA LEU A 326 -0.11 -19.74 -6.41
C LEU A 326 -0.07 -18.42 -5.61
N SER A 327 -0.04 -18.49 -4.28
CA SER A 327 0.14 -17.31 -3.41
C SER A 327 1.52 -16.69 -3.59
N PHE A 328 2.56 -17.51 -3.72
CA PHE A 328 3.90 -17.06 -4.08
C PHE A 328 3.90 -16.41 -5.48
N LEU A 329 3.27 -17.02 -6.48
CA LEU A 329 3.16 -16.46 -7.83
C LEU A 329 2.45 -15.10 -7.82
N ALA A 330 1.34 -14.96 -7.11
CA ALA A 330 0.65 -13.68 -6.98
C ALA A 330 1.52 -12.63 -6.24
N GLY A 331 2.28 -13.04 -5.23
CA GLY A 331 3.21 -12.13 -4.55
C GLY A 331 4.35 -11.66 -5.47
N LEU A 332 4.81 -12.56 -6.35
CA LEU A 332 5.80 -12.26 -7.37
C LEU A 332 5.25 -11.29 -8.43
N GLY A 333 4.02 -11.49 -8.91
CA GLY A 333 3.37 -10.58 -9.84
C GLY A 333 3.25 -9.16 -9.27
N MET A 334 2.79 -9.06 -8.02
CA MET A 334 2.71 -7.79 -7.29
C MET A 334 4.06 -7.09 -7.11
N ALA A 335 5.14 -7.85 -6.86
CA ALA A 335 6.48 -7.30 -6.79
C ALA A 335 6.96 -6.69 -8.12
N PHE A 336 6.49 -7.21 -9.26
CA PHE A 336 6.79 -6.67 -10.58
C PHE A 336 5.95 -5.43 -10.93
N LEU A 337 4.77 -5.30 -10.32
CA LEU A 337 3.83 -4.20 -10.56
C LEU A 337 4.14 -2.98 -9.68
N TYR A 338 4.07 -3.16 -8.38
CA TYR A 338 3.87 -2.07 -7.43
C TYR A 338 5.01 -1.03 -7.41
N PRO A 339 6.28 -1.39 -7.17
CA PRO A 339 7.38 -0.42 -7.17
C PRO A 339 7.64 0.16 -8.57
N VAL A 340 7.41 -0.65 -9.61
CA VAL A 340 7.73 -0.29 -11.00
C VAL A 340 6.75 0.75 -11.55
N LEU A 341 5.45 0.64 -11.22
CA LEU A 341 4.43 1.63 -11.60
C LEU A 341 4.73 3.01 -11.00
N ILE A 342 5.13 3.08 -9.72
CA ILE A 342 5.51 4.34 -9.06
C ILE A 342 6.66 5.01 -9.80
N ALA A 343 7.68 4.23 -10.15
CA ALA A 343 8.84 4.74 -10.86
C ALA A 343 8.50 5.15 -12.31
N ALA A 344 7.67 4.37 -13.01
CA ALA A 344 7.22 4.68 -14.35
C ALA A 344 6.42 6.00 -14.43
N VAL A 345 5.60 6.31 -13.41
CA VAL A 345 4.93 7.62 -13.29
C VAL A 345 5.96 8.73 -13.08
N ASN A 346 6.90 8.56 -12.16
CA ASN A 346 7.91 9.59 -11.85
C ASN A 346 8.83 9.93 -13.04
N ASP A 347 9.12 8.96 -13.90
CA ASP A 347 9.95 9.15 -15.10
C ASP A 347 9.26 9.97 -16.19
N LYS A 348 7.92 9.99 -16.22
CA LYS A 348 7.13 10.71 -17.22
C LYS A 348 6.68 12.10 -16.76
N VAL A 349 7.14 12.54 -15.59
CA VAL A 349 6.69 13.77 -14.95
C VAL A 349 7.85 14.71 -14.64
N LYS A 350 7.64 16.01 -14.90
CA LYS A 350 8.62 17.06 -14.60
C LYS A 350 8.93 17.10 -13.10
N PRO A 351 10.18 17.38 -12.67
CA PRO A 351 10.55 17.41 -11.26
C PRO A 351 9.62 18.24 -10.35
N SER A 352 9.16 19.40 -10.82
CA SER A 352 8.23 20.28 -10.09
C SER A 352 6.81 19.73 -9.93
N GLU A 353 6.40 18.78 -10.77
CA GLU A 353 5.04 18.20 -10.78
C GLU A 353 5.01 16.79 -10.14
N ARG A 354 6.18 16.20 -9.82
CA ARG A 354 6.30 14.81 -9.36
C ARG A 354 5.45 14.52 -8.13
N GLY A 355 5.53 15.37 -7.09
CA GLY A 355 4.78 15.16 -5.86
C GLY A 355 3.27 15.12 -6.10
N THR A 356 2.73 16.11 -6.82
CA THR A 356 1.29 16.18 -7.11
C THR A 356 0.80 15.05 -8.00
N ARG A 357 1.50 14.75 -9.11
CA ARG A 357 1.09 13.67 -10.01
C ARG A 357 1.24 12.29 -9.40
N LEU A 358 2.26 12.07 -8.57
CA LEU A 358 2.37 10.84 -7.79
C LEU A 358 1.22 10.71 -6.78
N GLY A 359 0.80 11.82 -6.15
CA GLY A 359 -0.40 11.85 -5.31
C GLY A 359 -1.67 11.45 -6.07
N ILE A 360 -1.85 11.95 -7.29
CA ILE A 360 -2.99 11.60 -8.17
C ILE A 360 -2.94 10.12 -8.58
N TYR A 361 -1.75 9.60 -8.94
CA TYR A 361 -1.59 8.18 -9.20
C TYR A 361 -1.95 7.33 -7.96
N ARG A 362 -1.48 7.72 -6.78
CA ARG A 362 -1.76 7.02 -5.51
C ARG A 362 -3.24 7.06 -5.14
N LEU A 363 -3.96 8.13 -5.47
CA LEU A 363 -5.42 8.19 -5.36
C LEU A 363 -6.06 7.05 -6.15
N TRP A 364 -5.76 6.93 -7.45
CA TRP A 364 -6.32 5.86 -8.27
C TRP A 364 -5.93 4.48 -7.78
N ARG A 365 -4.65 4.30 -7.48
CA ARG A 365 -4.12 3.04 -6.97
C ARG A 365 -4.85 2.60 -5.70
N ASP A 366 -4.83 3.42 -4.66
CA ASP A 366 -5.39 3.03 -3.37
C ASP A 366 -6.93 2.99 -3.39
N SER A 367 -7.58 3.71 -4.31
CA SER A 367 -9.02 3.56 -4.56
C SER A 367 -9.37 2.17 -5.13
N GLY A 368 -8.39 1.45 -5.68
CA GLY A 368 -8.51 0.07 -6.11
C GLY A 368 -8.90 -0.89 -4.97
N TYR A 369 -8.54 -0.60 -3.71
CA TYR A 369 -9.12 -1.34 -2.57
C TYR A 369 -10.63 -1.11 -2.45
N GLY A 370 -11.06 0.13 -2.67
CA GLY A 370 -12.47 0.56 -2.72
C GLY A 370 -13.27 -0.14 -3.80
N PHE A 371 -12.89 0.12 -5.06
CA PHE A 371 -13.56 -0.46 -6.22
C PHE A 371 -13.40 -1.97 -6.28
N GLY A 372 -12.24 -2.51 -5.88
CA GLY A 372 -11.99 -3.94 -5.81
C GLY A 372 -12.89 -4.63 -4.79
N ALA A 373 -13.07 -4.06 -3.60
CA ALA A 373 -13.98 -4.62 -2.59
C ALA A 373 -15.42 -4.68 -3.08
N ILE A 374 -15.88 -3.65 -3.79
CA ILE A 374 -17.21 -3.63 -4.40
C ILE A 374 -17.31 -4.68 -5.51
N PHE A 375 -16.34 -4.72 -6.43
CA PHE A 375 -16.34 -5.67 -7.54
C PHE A 375 -16.29 -7.13 -7.06
N VAL A 376 -15.33 -7.45 -6.20
CA VAL A 376 -15.18 -8.78 -5.60
C VAL A 376 -16.41 -9.14 -4.78
N GLY A 377 -16.96 -8.19 -4.02
CA GLY A 377 -18.17 -8.40 -3.22
C GLY A 377 -19.40 -8.69 -4.08
N ILE A 378 -19.60 -7.98 -5.18
CA ILE A 378 -20.71 -8.23 -6.11
C ILE A 378 -20.56 -9.60 -6.77
N LEU A 379 -19.37 -9.94 -7.29
CA LEU A 379 -19.13 -11.23 -7.91
C LEU A 379 -19.29 -12.39 -6.92
N ALA A 380 -18.78 -12.24 -5.70
CA ALA A 380 -18.91 -13.27 -4.66
C ALA A 380 -20.34 -13.41 -4.13
N SER A 381 -21.14 -12.33 -4.12
CA SER A 381 -22.54 -12.37 -3.67
C SER A 381 -23.51 -12.88 -4.75
N GLY A 382 -23.24 -12.60 -6.03
CA GLY A 382 -24.10 -12.98 -7.15
C GLY A 382 -23.75 -14.32 -7.80
N LEU A 383 -22.52 -14.82 -7.57
CA LEU A 383 -21.95 -16.01 -8.21
C LEU A 383 -21.07 -16.80 -7.22
N ASN A 384 -20.29 -17.76 -7.71
CA ASN A 384 -19.37 -18.55 -6.88
C ASN A 384 -18.01 -17.84 -6.72
N VAL A 385 -17.23 -18.22 -5.69
CA VAL A 385 -15.86 -17.70 -5.47
C VAL A 385 -14.97 -17.89 -6.71
N ARG A 386 -15.21 -18.95 -7.48
CA ARG A 386 -14.56 -19.20 -8.78
C ARG A 386 -14.68 -18.02 -9.75
N ASP A 387 -15.85 -17.41 -9.82
CA ASP A 387 -16.13 -16.33 -10.76
C ASP A 387 -15.41 -15.04 -10.36
N VAL A 388 -15.11 -14.87 -9.07
CA VAL A 388 -14.21 -13.80 -8.62
C VAL A 388 -12.82 -14.00 -9.20
N PHE A 389 -12.24 -15.21 -9.07
CA PHE A 389 -10.90 -15.48 -9.57
C PHE A 389 -10.80 -15.25 -11.08
N ILE A 390 -11.81 -15.69 -11.85
CA ILE A 390 -11.89 -15.43 -13.30
C ILE A 390 -12.04 -13.93 -13.59
N GLY A 391 -12.90 -13.22 -12.85
CA GLY A 391 -13.13 -11.79 -13.02
C GLY A 391 -11.87 -10.97 -12.75
N VAL A 392 -11.17 -11.24 -11.64
CA VAL A 392 -9.91 -10.58 -11.30
C VAL A 392 -8.81 -10.96 -12.29
N ALA A 393 -8.68 -12.24 -12.68
CA ALA A 393 -7.73 -12.66 -13.71
C ALA A 393 -7.93 -11.91 -15.04
N SER A 394 -9.19 -11.76 -15.46
CA SER A 394 -9.56 -11.07 -16.68
C SER A 394 -9.22 -9.58 -16.61
N LEU A 395 -9.52 -8.92 -15.48
CA LEU A 395 -9.13 -7.53 -15.25
C LEU A 395 -7.61 -7.35 -15.26
N MET A 396 -6.85 -8.28 -14.68
CA MET A 396 -5.38 -8.24 -14.71
C MET A 396 -4.87 -8.32 -16.15
N ALA A 397 -5.36 -9.28 -16.92
CA ALA A 397 -4.98 -9.45 -18.33
C ALA A 397 -5.36 -8.24 -19.18
N ILE A 398 -6.57 -7.70 -19.02
CA ILE A 398 -7.04 -6.51 -19.74
C ILE A 398 -6.19 -5.29 -19.36
N SER A 399 -5.95 -5.06 -18.07
CA SER A 399 -5.16 -3.92 -17.59
C SER A 399 -3.72 -3.97 -18.10
N GLY A 400 -3.07 -5.14 -18.02
CA GLY A 400 -1.74 -5.36 -18.61
C GLY A 400 -1.73 -5.18 -20.14
N GLY A 401 -2.78 -5.64 -20.82
CA GLY A 401 -2.99 -5.44 -22.26
C GLY A 401 -3.12 -3.95 -22.64
N ILE A 402 -3.84 -3.15 -21.84
CA ILE A 402 -3.94 -1.69 -22.05
C ILE A 402 -2.56 -1.05 -21.94
N VAL A 403 -1.76 -1.39 -20.92
CA VAL A 403 -0.38 -0.87 -20.78
C VAL A 403 0.45 -1.27 -22.01
N MET A 404 0.38 -2.53 -22.44
CA MET A 404 1.10 -3.03 -23.61
C MET A 404 0.75 -2.25 -24.88
N VAL A 405 -0.54 -2.09 -25.18
CA VAL A 405 -1.02 -1.38 -26.38
C VAL A 405 -0.61 0.09 -26.35
N VAL A 406 -0.77 0.77 -25.20
CA VAL A 406 -0.40 2.19 -25.06
C VAL A 406 1.10 2.38 -25.23
N CYS A 407 1.92 1.49 -24.67
CA CYS A 407 3.38 1.55 -24.83
C CYS A 407 3.80 1.32 -26.27
N TRP A 408 3.21 0.33 -26.94
CA TRP A 408 3.47 0.02 -28.34
C TRP A 408 3.13 1.19 -29.27
N ILE A 409 1.97 1.84 -29.08
CA ILE A 409 1.56 3.02 -29.86
C ILE A 409 2.54 4.18 -29.67
N ASN A 410 2.98 4.45 -28.44
CA ASN A 410 3.89 5.56 -28.18
C ASN A 410 5.30 5.30 -28.75
N HIS A 411 5.78 4.06 -28.68
CA HIS A 411 7.06 3.68 -29.29
C HIS A 411 7.03 3.83 -30.82
N HIS A 412 5.92 3.47 -31.47
CA HIS A 412 5.77 3.65 -32.93
C HIS A 412 5.73 5.12 -33.31
N LYS A 413 5.04 5.98 -32.55
CA LYS A 413 5.00 7.42 -32.80
C LYS A 413 6.36 8.10 -32.68
N SER A 414 7.28 7.59 -31.85
CA SER A 414 8.64 8.12 -31.78
C SER A 414 9.55 7.69 -32.95
N LEU A 415 9.15 6.67 -33.72
CA LEU A 415 9.92 6.14 -34.84
C LEU A 415 9.47 6.69 -36.21
N VAL A 416 8.27 7.26 -36.29
CA VAL A 416 7.78 7.93 -37.51
C VAL A 416 8.23 9.40 -37.45
N PRO A 417 9.11 9.86 -38.35
CA PRO A 417 9.69 11.20 -38.34
C PRO A 417 8.69 12.35 -38.44
#